data_AF-A0A7H4PLW4-F1
#
_entry.id   AF-A0A7H4PLW4-F1
#
_cell.length_a   1.000
_cell.length_b   1.000
_cell.length_c   1.000
_cell.angle_alpha   90.00
_cell.angle_beta   90.00
_cell.angle_gamma   90.00
#
_symmetry.space_group_name_H-M   'P 1'
#
loop_
_entity.id
_entity.type
_entity.pdbx_description
1 polymer ?
#
loop_
_entity_poly.entity_id
_entity_poly.type
_entity_poly.pdbx_seq_one_letter_code
_entity_poly.pdbx_strand_id
1 'polypeptide(L)'
;MQKLINSVQNYAWGSHTALTELYGIANPDNLPMAELWMGAHPKSSSQIVDNSGTPRSLRDAIESDKATLLGAKVAERFGELPFLFKVLCAAQPLSIQVHPNKQASEIGFAKENAAGIPLDAAERNYKDPNHKPELVFALTPFLAMNAFREFAEIVTLLQPVADAHPAIAQFLAQPDAGHLSQLFASLLNMKGDEKAHALRVLQAALDSEQGEPWQTIRLIAEFYPDDSGLFSPAAAQRGQTESRRGDVPVCGNPARLPAGRGAGSDGQL
;
A
#
# COMPACT_ATOMS: atom_id res chain seq x y z
N MET A 1 -20.82 -19.51 17.41
CA MET A 1 -19.67 -19.31 16.50
C MET A 1 -20.17 -19.47 15.08
N GLN A 2 -19.72 -18.63 14.14
CA GLN A 2 -20.13 -18.66 12.74
C GLN A 2 -18.90 -18.85 11.85
N LYS A 3 -18.90 -19.87 10.97
CA LYS A 3 -17.84 -20.04 9.97
C LYS A 3 -18.08 -19.05 8.84
N LEU A 4 -17.09 -18.23 8.52
CA LEU A 4 -17.20 -17.26 7.43
C LEU A 4 -16.98 -17.91 6.07
N ILE A 5 -17.76 -17.45 5.09
CA ILE A 5 -17.51 -17.63 3.66
C ILE A 5 -16.97 -16.28 3.17
N ASN A 6 -15.70 -16.26 2.78
CA ASN A 6 -14.95 -15.04 2.50
C ASN A 6 -14.78 -14.82 1.00
N SER A 7 -14.70 -13.55 0.61
CA SER A 7 -14.50 -13.16 -0.79
C SER A 7 -13.02 -13.07 -1.12
N VAL A 8 -12.63 -13.65 -2.26
CA VAL A 8 -11.31 -13.45 -2.85
C VAL A 8 -11.42 -12.35 -3.92
N GLN A 9 -10.56 -11.34 -3.83
CA GLN A 9 -10.45 -10.29 -4.84
C GLN A 9 -9.38 -10.69 -5.86
N ASN A 10 -9.78 -10.79 -7.12
CA ASN A 10 -8.90 -11.25 -8.20
C ASN A 10 -8.18 -10.10 -8.92
N TYR A 11 -7.53 -9.21 -8.18
CA TYR A 11 -6.75 -8.11 -8.77
C TYR A 11 -5.51 -8.64 -9.50
N ALA A 12 -5.12 -7.99 -10.61
CA ALA A 12 -4.08 -8.47 -11.52
C ALA A 12 -2.70 -8.68 -10.87
N TRP A 13 -2.39 -7.97 -9.79
CA TRP A 13 -1.13 -8.10 -9.04
C TRP A 13 -1.09 -9.31 -8.10
N GLY A 14 -2.21 -10.02 -7.93
CA GLY A 14 -2.36 -11.12 -6.98
C GLY A 14 -1.60 -12.39 -7.38
N SER A 15 -1.15 -13.16 -6.39
CA SER A 15 -0.57 -14.48 -6.62
C SER A 15 -1.62 -15.49 -7.10
N HIS A 16 -1.26 -16.31 -8.08
CA HIS A 16 -2.11 -17.38 -8.58
C HIS A 16 -2.14 -18.62 -7.67
N THR A 17 -1.14 -18.79 -6.79
CA THR A 17 -0.94 -20.02 -6.03
C THR A 17 -0.91 -19.84 -4.52
N ALA A 18 -0.58 -18.66 -4.00
CA ALA A 18 -0.33 -18.44 -2.58
C ALA A 18 -1.44 -18.93 -1.64
N LEU A 19 -2.70 -18.56 -1.91
CA LEU A 19 -3.85 -19.00 -1.10
C LEU A 19 -4.13 -20.50 -1.26
N THR A 20 -3.83 -21.08 -2.42
CA THR A 20 -3.92 -22.53 -2.68
C THR A 20 -2.89 -23.29 -1.85
N GLU A 21 -1.64 -22.83 -1.85
CA GLU A 21 -0.53 -23.49 -1.15
C GLU A 21 -0.65 -23.36 0.37
N LEU A 22 -1.00 -22.17 0.89
CA LEU A 22 -1.10 -21.93 2.32
C LEU A 22 -2.35 -22.54 2.95
N TYR A 23 -3.48 -22.55 2.23
CA TYR A 23 -4.79 -22.84 2.83
C TYR A 23 -5.63 -23.87 2.06
N GLY A 24 -5.13 -24.38 0.93
CA GLY A 24 -5.89 -25.31 0.09
C GLY A 24 -7.10 -24.66 -0.60
N ILE A 25 -7.12 -23.34 -0.77
CA ILE A 25 -8.21 -22.65 -1.49
C ILE A 25 -8.15 -23.04 -2.97
N ALA A 26 -9.26 -23.55 -3.51
CA ALA A 26 -9.33 -23.98 -4.89
C ALA A 26 -9.24 -22.79 -5.86
N ASN A 27 -8.44 -22.92 -6.91
CA ASN A 27 -8.30 -21.94 -7.99
C ASN A 27 -8.26 -22.64 -9.37
N PRO A 28 -9.34 -23.34 -9.76
CA PRO A 28 -9.34 -24.18 -10.97
C PRO A 28 -9.13 -23.37 -12.26
N ASP A 29 -9.59 -22.12 -12.27
CA ASP A 29 -9.49 -21.21 -13.41
C ASP A 29 -8.16 -20.42 -13.42
N ASN A 30 -7.27 -20.70 -12.46
CA ASN A 30 -5.96 -20.06 -12.31
C ASN A 30 -6.04 -18.52 -12.33
N LEU A 31 -7.00 -17.94 -11.60
CA LEU A 31 -7.13 -16.49 -11.47
C LEU A 31 -6.09 -15.93 -10.48
N PRO A 32 -5.62 -14.68 -10.63
CA PRO A 32 -4.80 -14.07 -9.59
C PRO A 32 -5.64 -13.91 -8.33
N MET A 33 -5.10 -14.25 -7.16
CA MET A 33 -5.79 -14.15 -5.87
C MET A 33 -5.06 -13.14 -4.98
N ALA A 34 -5.53 -11.90 -5.02
CA ALA A 34 -4.81 -10.76 -4.50
C ALA A 34 -5.10 -10.52 -3.00
N GLU A 35 -6.39 -10.54 -2.64
CA GLU A 35 -6.85 -10.32 -1.27
C GLU A 35 -7.94 -11.30 -0.87
N LEU A 36 -7.83 -11.96 0.28
CA LEU A 36 -8.93 -12.68 0.92
C LEU A 36 -9.56 -11.77 1.99
N TRP A 37 -10.81 -11.36 1.81
CA TRP A 37 -11.51 -10.42 2.69
C TRP A 37 -12.32 -11.13 3.77
N MET A 38 -12.10 -10.70 5.01
CA MET A 38 -12.81 -11.14 6.20
C MET A 38 -13.42 -9.94 6.91
N GLY A 39 -14.73 -9.75 6.75
CA GLY A 39 -15.44 -8.64 7.38
C GLY A 39 -16.74 -8.28 6.70
N ALA A 40 -17.24 -7.08 7.00
CA ALA A 40 -18.55 -6.58 6.59
C ALA A 40 -18.46 -5.38 5.62
N HIS A 41 -17.45 -5.38 4.75
CA HIS A 41 -17.21 -4.29 3.82
C HIS A 41 -18.36 -4.19 2.79
N PRO A 42 -18.89 -2.99 2.50
CA PRO A 42 -20.10 -2.84 1.66
C PRO A 42 -19.92 -3.36 0.22
N LYS A 43 -18.71 -3.27 -0.34
CA LYS A 43 -18.43 -3.79 -1.70
C LYS A 43 -18.36 -5.32 -1.78
N SER A 44 -18.03 -5.99 -0.68
CA SER A 44 -17.79 -7.44 -0.69
C SER A 44 -17.77 -7.95 0.76
N SER A 45 -18.96 -8.11 1.34
CA SER A 45 -19.10 -8.63 2.70
C SER A 45 -18.88 -10.13 2.70
N SER A 46 -18.16 -10.65 3.70
CA SER A 46 -18.20 -12.07 4.04
C SER A 46 -19.64 -12.50 4.27
N GLN A 47 -19.90 -13.80 4.12
CA GLN A 47 -21.20 -14.40 4.42
C GLN A 47 -21.09 -15.36 5.61
N ILE A 48 -22.21 -15.53 6.30
CA ILE A 48 -22.44 -16.55 7.33
C ILE A 48 -23.60 -17.44 6.88
N VAL A 49 -23.69 -18.63 7.45
CA VAL A 49 -24.83 -19.53 7.22
C VAL A 49 -25.83 -19.32 8.35
N ASP A 50 -27.07 -18.96 8.01
CA ASP A 50 -28.11 -18.79 9.01
C ASP A 50 -28.64 -20.15 9.53
N ASN A 51 -29.59 -20.09 10.48
CA ASN A 51 -30.16 -21.30 11.09
C ASN A 51 -30.93 -22.19 10.09
N SER A 52 -31.29 -21.66 8.92
CA SER A 52 -31.95 -22.40 7.84
C SER A 52 -30.97 -23.07 6.88
N GLY A 53 -29.66 -22.83 7.04
CA GLY A 53 -28.64 -23.30 6.10
C GLY A 53 -28.42 -22.35 4.91
N THR A 54 -29.03 -21.17 4.92
CA THR A 54 -28.94 -20.21 3.81
C THR A 54 -27.80 -19.22 4.04
N PRO A 55 -26.95 -18.94 3.03
CA PRO A 55 -25.94 -17.90 3.13
C PRO A 55 -26.57 -16.51 3.28
N ARG A 56 -26.08 -15.73 4.24
CA ARG A 56 -26.49 -14.35 4.51
C ARG A 56 -25.27 -13.46 4.65
N SER A 57 -25.33 -12.25 4.10
CA SER A 57 -24.31 -11.21 4.26
C SER A 57 -24.04 -10.94 5.75
N LEU A 58 -22.77 -10.95 6.14
CA LEU A 58 -22.34 -10.58 7.49
C LEU A 58 -22.71 -9.13 7.80
N ARG A 59 -22.58 -8.22 6.82
CA ARG A 59 -23.00 -6.83 6.96
C ARG A 59 -24.48 -6.72 7.29
N ASP A 60 -25.34 -7.46 6.59
CA ASP A 60 -26.80 -7.39 6.80
C ASP A 60 -27.20 -8.04 8.13
N ALA A 61 -26.47 -9.07 8.56
CA ALA A 61 -26.63 -9.66 9.89
C ALA A 61 -26.30 -8.63 10.98
N ILE A 62 -25.15 -7.96 10.87
CA ILE A 62 -24.72 -6.90 11.80
C ILE A 62 -25.72 -5.74 11.81
N GLU A 63 -26.18 -5.29 10.65
CA GLU A 63 -27.13 -4.17 10.56
C GLU A 63 -28.45 -4.48 11.27
N SER A 64 -28.90 -5.75 11.21
CA SER A 64 -30.15 -6.16 11.88
C SER A 64 -30.07 -6.25 13.40
N ASP A 65 -28.86 -6.39 13.99
CA ASP A 65 -28.67 -6.45 15.44
C ASP A 65 -27.26 -6.00 15.86
N LYS A 66 -26.99 -4.70 15.69
CA LYS A 66 -25.67 -4.10 15.95
C LYS A 66 -25.24 -4.26 17.40
N ALA A 67 -26.16 -4.02 18.34
CA ALA A 67 -25.85 -4.00 19.77
C ALA A 67 -25.40 -5.38 20.24
N THR A 68 -26.05 -6.45 19.80
CA THR A 68 -25.67 -7.82 20.15
C THR A 68 -24.40 -8.28 19.44
N LEU A 69 -24.28 -8.01 18.13
CA LEU A 69 -23.19 -8.57 17.32
C LEU A 69 -21.87 -7.80 17.43
N LEU A 70 -21.94 -6.47 17.58
CA LEU A 70 -20.75 -5.62 17.76
C LEU A 70 -20.44 -5.35 19.24
N GLY A 71 -21.45 -5.47 20.10
CA GLY A 71 -21.42 -4.93 21.46
C GLY A 71 -21.74 -3.43 21.49
N ALA A 72 -22.36 -2.98 22.59
CA ALA A 72 -22.86 -1.60 22.73
C ALA A 72 -21.81 -0.52 22.41
N LYS A 73 -20.58 -0.67 22.92
CA LYS A 73 -19.51 0.32 22.73
C LYS A 73 -19.10 0.51 21.27
N VAL A 74 -19.04 -0.56 20.49
CA VAL A 74 -18.64 -0.51 19.07
C VAL A 74 -19.80 0.02 18.24
N ALA A 75 -21.02 -0.45 18.52
CA ALA A 75 -22.23 0.02 17.85
C ALA A 75 -22.43 1.54 18.05
N GLU A 76 -22.27 2.04 19.28
CA GLU A 76 -22.39 3.47 19.59
C GLU A 76 -21.28 4.32 18.94
N ARG A 77 -20.03 3.84 18.98
CA ARG A 77 -18.88 4.62 18.50
C ARG A 77 -18.74 4.64 16.98
N PHE A 78 -19.02 3.51 16.31
CA PHE A 78 -18.72 3.33 14.89
C PHE A 78 -19.95 3.04 14.04
N GLY A 79 -21.03 2.49 14.61
CA GLY A 79 -22.25 2.16 13.88
C GLY A 79 -22.13 0.99 12.89
N GLU A 80 -20.95 0.41 12.73
CA GLU A 80 -20.65 -0.74 11.86
C GLU A 80 -19.38 -1.48 12.35
N LEU A 81 -18.98 -2.56 11.67
CA LEU A 81 -17.74 -3.28 11.96
C LEU A 81 -16.53 -2.39 11.63
N PRO A 82 -15.72 -1.96 12.62
CA PRO A 82 -14.75 -0.88 12.43
C PRO A 82 -13.40 -1.33 11.85
N PHE A 83 -13.36 -2.50 11.22
CA PHE A 83 -12.17 -3.05 10.60
C PHE A 83 -12.52 -3.93 9.40
N LEU A 84 -11.57 -4.05 8.49
CA LEU A 84 -11.54 -5.05 7.44
C LEU A 84 -10.27 -5.87 7.63
N PHE A 85 -10.42 -7.17 7.83
CA PHE A 85 -9.28 -8.07 7.92
C PHE A 85 -9.01 -8.71 6.56
N LYS A 86 -7.74 -8.81 6.18
CA LYS A 86 -7.33 -9.32 4.88
C LYS A 86 -6.14 -10.27 5.00
N VAL A 87 -6.10 -11.28 4.12
CA VAL A 87 -4.83 -11.89 3.70
C VAL A 87 -4.44 -11.25 2.37
N LEU A 88 -3.23 -10.69 2.30
CA LEU A 88 -2.66 -10.06 1.11
C LEU A 88 -1.65 -11.02 0.45
N CYS A 89 -1.78 -11.27 -0.84
CA CYS A 89 -0.87 -12.15 -1.59
C CYS A 89 -0.35 -11.40 -2.83
N ALA A 90 0.67 -10.55 -2.65
CA ALA A 90 1.13 -9.64 -3.69
C ALA A 90 2.29 -10.24 -4.53
N ALA A 91 1.96 -10.79 -5.69
CA ALA A 91 2.95 -11.33 -6.62
C ALA A 91 3.73 -10.26 -7.38
N GLN A 92 3.33 -8.99 -7.26
CA GLN A 92 3.99 -7.82 -7.84
C GLN A 92 4.18 -6.75 -6.76
N PRO A 93 5.17 -5.84 -6.91
CA PRO A 93 5.26 -4.66 -6.06
C PRO A 93 3.98 -3.82 -6.18
N LEU A 94 3.53 -3.24 -5.06
CA LEU A 94 2.34 -2.40 -5.04
C LEU A 94 2.74 -0.93 -4.97
N SER A 95 1.85 -0.06 -5.44
CA SER A 95 2.01 1.40 -5.39
C SER A 95 2.42 1.89 -4.00
N ILE A 96 3.27 2.93 -3.96
CA ILE A 96 3.61 3.63 -2.72
C ILE A 96 2.37 4.39 -2.25
N GLN A 97 2.01 4.23 -0.98
CA GLN A 97 0.82 4.86 -0.42
C GLN A 97 1.16 5.76 0.78
N VAL A 98 0.41 6.85 0.89
CA VAL A 98 0.41 7.73 2.05
C VAL A 98 -1.02 7.85 2.53
N HIS A 99 -1.28 7.56 3.81
CA HIS A 99 -2.59 7.76 4.42
C HIS A 99 -2.61 9.09 5.16
N PRO A 100 -3.51 10.01 4.80
CA PRO A 100 -3.70 11.25 5.55
C PRO A 100 -4.10 10.97 7.00
N ASN A 101 -3.73 11.89 7.89
CA ASN A 101 -4.29 11.87 9.25
C ASN A 101 -5.77 12.25 9.22
N LYS A 102 -6.47 12.05 10.35
CA LYS A 102 -7.93 12.24 10.42
C LYS A 102 -8.37 13.64 9.99
N GLN A 103 -7.69 14.68 10.45
CA GLN A 103 -8.02 16.06 10.10
C GLN A 103 -7.85 16.32 8.59
N ALA A 104 -6.76 15.84 8.00
CA ALA A 104 -6.53 15.95 6.56
C ALA A 104 -7.55 15.15 5.74
N SER A 105 -7.95 13.95 6.21
CA SER A 105 -9.02 13.16 5.59
C SER A 105 -10.36 13.88 5.59
N GLU A 106 -10.74 14.49 6.71
CA GLU A 106 -11.99 15.27 6.84
C GLU A 106 -12.00 16.45 5.85
N ILE A 107 -10.90 17.21 5.78
CA ILE A 107 -10.75 18.35 4.87
C ILE A 107 -10.78 17.91 3.40
N GLY A 108 -10.01 16.87 3.04
CA GLY A 108 -9.93 16.35 1.68
C GLY A 108 -11.25 15.78 1.20
N PHE A 109 -11.92 14.99 2.03
CA PHE A 109 -13.24 14.41 1.72
C PHE A 109 -14.29 15.50 1.48
N ALA A 110 -14.33 16.53 2.34
CA ALA A 110 -15.25 17.65 2.18
C ALA A 110 -14.95 18.46 0.89
N LYS A 111 -13.67 18.71 0.59
CA LYS A 111 -13.25 19.43 -0.62
C LYS A 111 -13.68 18.71 -1.90
N GLU A 112 -13.43 17.40 -2.00
CA GLU A 112 -13.81 16.62 -3.19
C GLU A 112 -15.34 16.48 -3.33
N ASN A 113 -16.08 16.38 -2.22
CA ASN A 113 -17.55 16.40 -2.26
C ASN A 113 -18.10 17.75 -2.74
N ALA A 114 -17.54 18.86 -2.26
CA ALA A 114 -17.94 20.20 -2.68
C ALA A 114 -17.65 20.45 -4.17
N ALA A 115 -16.62 19.81 -4.71
CA ALA A 115 -16.30 19.81 -6.13
C ALA A 115 -17.18 18.84 -6.96
N GLY A 116 -18.04 18.04 -6.33
CA GLY A 116 -18.94 17.10 -7.01
C GLY A 116 -18.25 15.88 -7.61
N ILE A 117 -17.03 15.54 -7.17
CA ILE A 117 -16.27 14.41 -7.70
C ILE A 117 -16.93 13.09 -7.26
N PRO A 118 -17.37 12.21 -8.18
CA PRO A 118 -17.96 10.92 -7.84
C PRO A 118 -17.02 10.02 -7.01
N LEU A 119 -17.58 9.18 -6.11
CA LEU A 119 -16.77 8.32 -5.22
C LEU A 119 -15.95 7.24 -5.96
N ASP A 120 -16.34 6.92 -7.19
CA ASP A 120 -15.71 5.96 -8.09
C ASP A 120 -14.88 6.61 -9.20
N ALA A 121 -14.81 7.94 -9.26
CA ALA A 121 -13.98 8.66 -10.22
C ALA A 121 -12.49 8.35 -9.97
N ALA A 122 -11.69 8.38 -11.05
CA ALA A 122 -10.27 8.07 -10.98
C ALA A 122 -9.52 9.08 -10.09
N GLU A 123 -9.86 10.36 -10.23
CA GLU A 123 -9.28 11.48 -9.48
C GLU A 123 -9.76 11.57 -8.02
N ARG A 124 -10.66 10.68 -7.56
CA ARG A 124 -11.18 10.69 -6.18
C ARG A 124 -10.20 10.04 -5.20
N ASN A 125 -9.51 10.87 -4.41
CA ASN A 125 -8.52 10.39 -3.43
C ASN A 125 -9.16 10.10 -2.06
N TYR A 126 -10.13 10.91 -1.63
CA TYR A 126 -10.76 10.80 -0.31
C TYR A 126 -12.13 10.15 -0.44
N LYS A 127 -12.22 8.86 -0.07
CA LYS A 127 -13.46 8.07 -0.14
C LYS A 127 -14.26 8.05 1.16
N ASP A 128 -13.64 8.49 2.24
CA ASP A 128 -14.23 8.63 3.56
C ASP A 128 -13.46 9.71 4.37
N PRO A 129 -14.06 10.31 5.40
CA PRO A 129 -13.42 11.33 6.22
C PRO A 129 -12.52 10.75 7.33
N ASN A 130 -12.15 9.46 7.30
CA ASN A 130 -11.44 8.84 8.40
C ASN A 130 -9.94 8.64 8.09
N HIS A 131 -9.16 8.47 9.15
CA HIS A 131 -7.79 7.96 9.04
C HIS A 131 -7.82 6.43 8.94
N LYS A 132 -6.83 5.87 8.24
CA LYS A 132 -6.72 4.42 8.02
C LYS A 132 -5.49 3.88 8.73
N PRO A 133 -5.56 3.65 10.06
CA PRO A 133 -4.50 2.91 10.73
C PRO A 133 -4.52 1.48 10.20
N GLU A 134 -3.36 1.00 9.78
CA GLU A 134 -3.20 -0.35 9.25
C GLU A 134 -2.11 -1.09 10.00
N LEU A 135 -2.32 -2.39 10.18
CA LEU A 135 -1.36 -3.31 10.76
C LEU A 135 -1.11 -4.41 9.74
N VAL A 136 0.15 -4.61 9.38
CA VAL A 136 0.57 -5.72 8.53
C VAL A 136 1.24 -6.76 9.42
N PHE A 137 0.81 -8.01 9.28
CA PHE A 137 1.42 -9.16 9.94
C PHE A 137 1.86 -10.17 8.88
N ALA A 138 3.16 -10.48 8.87
CA ALA A 138 3.74 -11.36 7.87
C ALA A 138 3.45 -12.83 8.18
N LEU A 139 2.80 -13.50 7.23
CA LEU A 139 2.55 -14.95 7.27
C LEU A 139 3.70 -15.73 6.62
N THR A 140 4.30 -15.13 5.60
CA THR A 140 5.50 -15.56 4.88
C THR A 140 6.56 -14.45 4.96
N PRO A 141 7.82 -14.68 4.56
CA PRO A 141 8.77 -13.58 4.39
C PRO A 141 8.16 -12.46 3.54
N PHE A 142 8.15 -11.25 4.09
CA PHE A 142 7.44 -10.10 3.51
C PHE A 142 8.40 -8.93 3.38
N LEU A 143 8.44 -8.32 2.20
CA LEU A 143 9.26 -7.16 1.89
C LEU A 143 8.37 -5.92 1.95
N ALA A 144 8.82 -4.84 2.57
CA ALA A 144 8.05 -3.60 2.58
C ALA A 144 8.99 -2.40 2.55
N MET A 145 8.48 -1.28 2.05
CA MET A 145 9.05 0.02 2.38
C MET A 145 8.15 0.71 3.41
N ASN A 146 8.73 1.26 4.47
CA ASN A 146 7.99 1.99 5.50
C ASN A 146 8.85 3.11 6.07
N ALA A 147 8.29 4.29 6.32
CA ALA A 147 9.02 5.43 6.88
C ALA A 147 10.18 5.94 5.99
N PHE A 148 10.62 7.17 6.24
CA PHE A 148 11.88 7.65 5.70
C PHE A 148 13.04 7.08 6.52
N ARG A 149 14.18 6.85 5.87
CA ARG A 149 15.46 6.56 6.53
C ARG A 149 15.95 7.80 7.29
N GLU A 150 16.94 7.58 8.15
CA GLU A 150 17.71 8.67 8.72
C GLU A 150 18.42 9.46 7.62
N PHE A 151 18.49 10.79 7.75
CA PHE A 151 19.01 11.64 6.69
C PHE A 151 20.43 11.25 6.23
N ALA A 152 21.30 10.82 7.16
CA ALA A 152 22.64 10.37 6.84
C ALA A 152 22.67 9.10 5.94
N GLU A 153 21.71 8.20 6.11
CA GLU A 153 21.55 7.03 5.22
C GLU A 153 21.06 7.47 3.84
N ILE A 154 20.08 8.38 3.79
CA ILE A 154 19.58 8.92 2.52
C ILE A 154 20.71 9.58 1.73
N VAL A 155 21.54 10.39 2.40
CA VAL A 155 22.72 11.02 1.79
C VAL A 155 23.66 9.97 1.19
N THR A 156 23.99 8.93 1.97
CA THR A 156 24.86 7.83 1.50
C THR A 156 24.29 7.15 0.26
N LEU A 157 22.98 6.86 0.26
CA LEU A 157 22.31 6.14 -0.82
C LEU A 157 22.03 6.99 -2.06
N LEU A 158 21.96 8.32 -1.92
CA LEU A 158 21.78 9.23 -3.05
C LEU A 158 23.10 9.65 -3.69
N GLN A 159 24.24 9.42 -3.03
CA GLN A 159 25.55 9.81 -3.55
C GLN A 159 25.87 9.22 -4.93
N PRO A 160 25.60 7.93 -5.23
CA PRO A 160 25.86 7.34 -6.55
C PRO A 160 24.98 7.92 -7.67
N VAL A 161 23.87 8.57 -7.31
CA VAL A 161 22.89 9.13 -8.25
C VAL A 161 22.76 10.65 -8.10
N ALA A 162 23.78 11.32 -7.58
CA ALA A 162 23.77 12.76 -7.31
C ALA A 162 23.43 13.61 -8.55
N ASP A 163 23.88 13.16 -9.74
CA ASP A 163 23.68 13.83 -11.02
C ASP A 163 22.37 13.46 -11.73
N ALA A 164 21.52 12.63 -11.11
CA ALA A 164 20.25 12.24 -11.70
C ALA A 164 19.24 13.40 -11.74
N HIS A 165 19.27 14.29 -10.75
CA HIS A 165 18.34 15.42 -10.66
C HIS A 165 18.86 16.54 -9.73
N PRO A 166 18.69 17.84 -10.04
CA PRO A 166 19.16 18.94 -9.19
C PRO A 166 18.67 18.89 -7.73
N ALA A 167 17.44 18.43 -7.50
CA ALA A 167 16.88 18.27 -6.17
C ALA A 167 17.64 17.25 -5.30
N ILE A 168 18.30 16.25 -5.91
CA ILE A 168 19.18 15.31 -5.19
C ILE A 168 20.40 16.07 -4.68
N ALA A 169 21.08 16.82 -5.55
CA ALA A 169 22.23 17.64 -5.17
C ALA A 169 21.88 18.67 -4.07
N GLN A 170 20.68 19.27 -4.13
CA GLN A 170 20.20 20.18 -3.10
C GLN A 170 20.02 19.49 -1.74
N PHE A 171 19.41 18.30 -1.71
CA PHE A 171 19.29 17.52 -0.47
C PHE A 171 20.66 17.07 0.07
N LEU A 172 21.58 16.64 -0.80
CA LEU A 172 22.94 16.27 -0.39
C LEU A 172 23.70 17.45 0.24
N ALA A 173 23.47 18.68 -0.25
CA ALA A 173 24.08 19.88 0.31
C ALA A 173 23.47 20.28 1.67
N GLN A 174 22.17 20.05 1.86
CA GLN A 174 21.46 20.38 3.09
C GLN A 174 20.40 19.31 3.44
N PRO A 175 20.79 18.24 4.16
CA PRO A 175 19.91 17.09 4.40
C PRO A 175 18.97 17.36 5.59
N ASP A 176 17.86 18.04 5.30
CA ASP A 176 16.79 18.32 6.25
C ASP A 176 15.40 17.93 5.71
N ALA A 177 14.37 18.04 6.56
CA ALA A 177 13.00 17.66 6.20
C ALA A 177 12.42 18.51 5.06
N GLY A 178 12.82 19.78 4.94
CA GLY A 178 12.33 20.69 3.91
C GLY A 178 12.87 20.28 2.53
N HIS A 179 14.17 20.03 2.45
CA HIS A 179 14.81 19.55 1.22
C HIS A 179 14.38 18.13 0.86
N LEU A 180 14.13 17.26 1.85
CA LEU A 180 13.57 15.93 1.58
C LEU A 180 12.17 16.03 0.94
N SER A 181 11.31 16.92 1.43
CA SER A 181 10.00 17.16 0.84
C SER A 181 10.09 17.66 -0.61
N GLN A 182 11.00 18.61 -0.87
CA GLN A 182 11.24 19.12 -2.23
C GLN A 182 11.81 18.05 -3.17
N LEU A 183 12.72 17.22 -2.67
CA LEU A 183 13.27 16.08 -3.41
C LEU A 183 12.15 15.14 -3.87
N PHE A 184 11.28 14.72 -2.95
CA PHE A 184 10.18 13.82 -3.28
C PHE A 184 9.19 14.42 -4.28
N ALA A 185 8.79 15.68 -4.08
CA ALA A 185 7.90 16.37 -5.02
C ALA A 185 8.52 16.50 -6.41
N SER A 186 9.83 16.78 -6.48
CA SER A 186 10.54 16.93 -7.75
C SER A 186 10.66 15.59 -8.49
N LEU A 187 11.07 14.51 -7.80
CA LEU A 187 11.21 13.19 -8.40
C LEU A 187 9.87 12.67 -8.96
N LEU A 188 8.78 12.81 -8.20
CA LEU A 188 7.45 12.36 -8.62
C LEU A 188 6.89 13.17 -9.80
N ASN A 189 7.36 14.41 -10.01
CA ASN A 189 6.85 15.29 -11.05
C ASN A 189 7.76 15.36 -12.30
N MET A 190 8.85 14.58 -12.35
CA MET A 190 9.74 14.53 -13.51
C MET A 190 8.99 14.11 -14.78
N LYS A 191 9.29 14.77 -15.92
CA LYS A 191 8.66 14.47 -17.22
C LYS A 191 9.68 14.46 -18.36
N GLY A 192 9.36 13.77 -19.45
CA GLY A 192 10.16 13.79 -20.68
C GLY A 192 11.63 13.48 -20.45
N ASP A 193 12.50 14.31 -21.02
CA ASP A 193 13.96 14.12 -21.01
C ASP A 193 14.58 14.17 -19.60
N GLU A 194 13.98 14.95 -18.69
CA GLU A 194 14.40 15.02 -17.28
C GLU A 194 14.24 13.66 -16.60
N LYS A 195 13.05 13.06 -16.73
CA LYS A 195 12.76 11.72 -16.19
C LYS A 195 13.66 10.67 -16.83
N ALA A 196 13.79 10.71 -18.16
CA ALA A 196 14.63 9.76 -18.90
C ALA A 196 16.10 9.86 -18.50
N HIS A 197 16.61 11.07 -18.25
CA HIS A 197 17.97 11.29 -17.73
C HIS A 197 18.15 10.71 -16.33
N ALA A 198 17.24 11.04 -15.40
CA ALA A 198 17.30 10.53 -14.04
C ALA A 198 17.32 8.99 -14.01
N LEU A 199 16.43 8.34 -14.77
CA LEU A 199 16.36 6.88 -14.86
C LEU A 199 17.62 6.26 -15.48
N ARG A 200 18.26 6.90 -16.47
CA ARG A 200 19.55 6.43 -17.01
C ARG A 200 20.66 6.47 -15.97
N VAL A 201 20.73 7.54 -15.17
CA VAL A 201 21.71 7.65 -14.09
C VAL A 201 21.45 6.58 -13.03
N LEU A 202 20.18 6.37 -12.65
CA LEU A 202 19.82 5.31 -11.73
C LEU A 202 20.20 3.93 -12.27
N GLN A 203 19.93 3.64 -13.54
CA GLN A 203 20.31 2.37 -14.17
C GLN A 203 21.83 2.15 -14.14
N ALA A 204 22.62 3.18 -14.44
CA ALA A 204 24.08 3.08 -14.36
C ALA A 204 24.55 2.80 -12.93
N ALA A 205 23.93 3.41 -11.92
CA ALA A 205 24.20 3.10 -10.52
C ALA A 205 23.79 1.67 -10.15
N LEU A 206 22.66 1.16 -10.69
CA LEU A 206 22.31 -0.24 -10.54
C LEU A 206 23.39 -1.14 -11.13
N ASP A 207 24.01 -0.83 -12.26
CA ASP A 207 25.03 -1.74 -12.82
C ASP A 207 26.29 -1.88 -11.93
N SER A 208 26.61 -0.88 -11.11
CA SER A 208 27.77 -0.89 -10.20
C SER A 208 27.45 -1.27 -8.76
N GLU A 209 26.34 -0.78 -8.21
CA GLU A 209 25.98 -0.92 -6.81
C GLU A 209 25.43 -2.32 -6.48
N GLN A 210 25.80 -2.86 -5.32
CA GLN A 210 25.44 -4.21 -4.89
C GLN A 210 24.64 -4.19 -3.58
N GLY A 211 23.88 -5.25 -3.33
CA GLY A 211 23.11 -5.40 -2.09
C GLY A 211 21.88 -4.49 -2.01
N GLU A 212 21.41 -4.23 -0.79
CA GLU A 212 20.22 -3.41 -0.55
C GLU A 212 20.57 -1.93 -0.36
N PRO A 213 19.71 -0.98 -0.79
CA PRO A 213 18.39 -1.18 -1.40
C PRO A 213 18.41 -1.40 -2.93
N TRP A 214 19.59 -1.46 -3.56
CA TRP A 214 19.73 -1.56 -5.02
C TRP A 214 19.08 -2.83 -5.59
N GLN A 215 19.16 -3.95 -4.89
CA GLN A 215 18.45 -5.18 -5.25
C GLN A 215 16.93 -5.01 -5.24
N THR A 216 16.39 -4.29 -4.24
CA THR A 216 14.97 -3.95 -4.21
C THR A 216 14.58 -3.05 -5.39
N ILE A 217 15.43 -2.09 -5.78
CA ILE A 217 15.19 -1.24 -6.95
C ILE A 217 15.14 -2.08 -8.23
N ARG A 218 16.09 -3.01 -8.44
CA ARG A 218 16.06 -3.94 -9.59
C ARG A 218 14.76 -4.72 -9.65
N LEU A 219 14.32 -5.28 -8.52
CA LEU A 219 13.08 -6.05 -8.44
C LEU A 219 11.85 -5.20 -8.80
N ILE A 220 11.80 -3.93 -8.37
CA ILE A 220 10.70 -3.03 -8.73
C ILE A 220 10.77 -2.64 -10.23
N ALA A 221 11.98 -2.43 -10.76
CA ALA A 221 12.19 -2.06 -12.17
C ALA A 221 11.75 -3.13 -13.17
N GLU A 222 11.66 -4.40 -12.78
CA GLU A 222 11.07 -5.46 -13.61
C GLU A 222 9.59 -5.21 -13.94
N PHE A 223 8.87 -4.52 -13.06
CA PHE A 223 7.44 -4.20 -13.21
C PHE A 223 7.20 -2.75 -13.60
N TYR A 224 8.06 -1.85 -13.13
CA TYR A 224 7.91 -0.40 -13.24
C TYR A 224 9.19 0.27 -13.78
N PRO A 225 9.68 -0.10 -14.98
CA PRO A 225 10.99 0.33 -15.48
C PRO A 225 11.06 1.84 -15.75
N ASP A 226 9.93 2.46 -16.09
CA ASP A 226 9.81 3.87 -16.41
C ASP A 226 9.22 4.70 -15.25
N ASP A 227 9.28 4.23 -14.01
CA ASP A 227 8.63 4.90 -12.88
C ASP A 227 9.60 5.71 -12.01
N SER A 228 9.23 6.94 -11.64
CA SER A 228 10.06 7.78 -10.77
C SER A 228 10.16 7.24 -9.34
N GLY A 229 9.23 6.38 -8.94
CA GLY A 229 9.22 5.65 -7.67
C GLY A 229 10.41 4.71 -7.50
N LEU A 230 11.16 4.39 -8.57
CA LEU A 230 12.41 3.62 -8.46
C LEU A 230 13.47 4.29 -7.57
N PHE A 231 13.37 5.60 -7.33
CA PHE A 231 14.24 6.31 -6.38
C PHE A 231 13.81 6.14 -4.91
N SER A 232 12.58 5.70 -4.64
CA SER A 232 12.05 5.66 -3.27
C SER A 232 12.80 4.71 -2.33
N PRO A 233 13.34 3.54 -2.73
CA PRO A 233 14.07 2.66 -1.81
C PRO A 233 15.35 3.28 -1.22
N ALA A 234 15.93 4.27 -1.92
CA ALA A 234 17.08 5.04 -1.41
C ALA A 234 16.71 5.95 -0.23
N ALA A 235 15.43 6.34 -0.12
CA ALA A 235 14.94 7.24 0.93
C ALA A 235 14.01 6.56 1.95
N ALA A 236 13.37 5.44 1.60
CA ALA A 236 12.44 4.72 2.47
C ALA A 236 13.12 3.57 3.23
N GLN A 237 12.76 3.33 4.49
CA GLN A 237 13.32 2.19 5.23
C GLN A 237 12.78 0.90 4.64
N ARG A 238 13.68 -0.07 4.43
CA ARG A 238 13.31 -1.42 4.01
C ARG A 238 12.96 -2.24 5.25
N GLY A 239 11.72 -2.71 5.33
CA GLY A 239 11.29 -3.72 6.29
C GLY A 239 11.37 -5.11 5.64
N GLN A 240 11.99 -6.06 6.33
CA GLN A 240 11.84 -7.48 6.00
C GLN A 240 11.57 -8.23 7.29
N THR A 241 10.48 -8.98 7.33
CA THR A 241 10.12 -9.81 8.48
C THR A 241 10.25 -11.28 8.11
N GLU A 242 11.01 -12.03 8.89
CA GLU A 242 11.11 -13.50 8.77
C GLU A 242 9.90 -14.15 9.45
N SER A 243 9.29 -15.17 8.81
CA SER A 243 8.24 -15.96 9.45
C SER A 243 8.84 -17.05 10.35
N ARG A 244 8.07 -17.51 11.35
CA ARG A 244 8.46 -18.68 12.14
C ARG A 244 8.07 -19.97 11.38
N ARG A 245 9.08 -20.61 10.76
CA ARG A 245 9.15 -21.96 10.16
C ARG A 245 8.20 -22.28 8.99
N GLY A 246 8.80 -22.73 7.87
CA GLY A 246 8.16 -23.46 6.77
C GLY A 246 8.12 -22.62 5.50
N ASP A 247 9.12 -22.78 4.64
CA ASP A 247 9.35 -21.95 3.46
C ASP A 247 8.32 -22.16 2.36
N VAL A 248 7.49 -21.14 2.14
CA VAL A 248 6.96 -20.74 0.83
C VAL A 248 7.02 -19.21 0.77
N PRO A 249 7.89 -18.60 -0.05
CA PRO A 249 7.94 -17.14 -0.17
C PRO A 249 6.72 -16.66 -0.96
N VAL A 250 5.69 -16.18 -0.26
CA VAL A 250 4.65 -15.37 -0.89
C VAL A 250 5.08 -13.92 -0.79
N CYS A 251 5.50 -13.37 -1.92
CA CYS A 251 5.84 -11.96 -2.05
C CYS A 251 4.66 -11.06 -1.65
N GLY A 252 5.01 -9.88 -1.20
CA GLY A 252 4.16 -8.71 -1.22
C GLY A 252 4.98 -7.52 -0.81
N ASN A 253 4.89 -6.41 -1.56
CA ASN A 253 5.65 -5.19 -1.30
C ASN A 253 4.74 -3.95 -1.39
N PRO A 254 3.92 -3.67 -0.36
CA PRO A 254 3.32 -2.36 -0.20
C PRO A 254 4.36 -1.42 0.39
N ALA A 255 4.67 -0.37 -0.35
CA ALA A 255 5.48 0.73 0.12
C ALA A 255 4.60 1.79 0.81
N ARG A 256 5.01 2.28 1.97
CA ARG A 256 4.33 3.38 2.67
C ARG A 256 5.32 4.43 3.14
N LEU A 257 5.03 5.68 2.79
CA LEU A 257 5.74 6.82 3.34
C LEU A 257 4.85 7.57 4.34
N PRO A 258 5.41 8.10 5.44
CA PRO A 258 4.66 8.86 6.41
C PRO A 258 4.25 10.18 5.77
N ALA A 259 3.00 10.60 6.02
CA ALA A 259 2.53 11.90 5.57
C ALA A 259 3.38 13.02 6.21
N GLY A 260 4.14 13.74 5.37
CA GLY A 260 4.73 15.02 5.76
C GLY A 260 3.64 16.08 5.94
N ARG A 261 3.80 17.00 6.89
CA ARG A 261 2.94 18.19 6.96
C ARG A 261 3.32 19.11 5.80
N GLY A 262 2.51 19.09 4.74
CA GLY A 262 2.57 20.09 3.68
C GLY A 262 3.06 19.53 2.36
N ALA A 263 2.12 19.01 1.56
CA ALA A 263 2.06 19.18 0.12
C ALA A 263 0.80 18.43 -0.33
N GLY A 264 -0.23 19.17 -0.73
CA GLY A 264 -1.24 18.60 -1.60
C GLY A 264 -0.59 18.44 -2.96
N SER A 265 -0.42 17.19 -3.40
CA SER A 265 -0.07 16.91 -4.79
C SER A 265 -0.89 15.73 -5.26
N ASP A 266 -1.69 16.00 -6.27
CA ASP A 266 -2.31 15.03 -7.15
C ASP A 266 -1.27 14.01 -7.64
N GLY A 267 -1.63 12.73 -7.66
CA GLY A 267 -0.74 11.70 -8.18
C GLY A 267 -1.10 10.33 -7.65
N GLN A 268 -1.94 9.63 -8.41
CA GLN A 268 -1.99 8.18 -8.40
C GLN A 268 -0.58 7.64 -8.67
N LEU A 269 -0.19 6.61 -7.92
CA LEU A 269 0.76 5.59 -8.35
C LEU A 269 -0.04 4.34 -8.73
#